data_AF-A0A0P1AUN7-F1
#
_entry.id   AF-A0A0P1AUN7-F1
#
_cell.length_a   1.000
_cell.length_b   1.000
_cell.length_c   1.000
_cell.angle_alpha   90.00
_cell.angle_beta   90.00
_cell.angle_gamma   90.00
#
_symmetry.space_group_name_H-M   'P 1'
#
loop_
_entity.id
_entity.type
_entity.pdbx_description
1 polymer ?
#
loop_
_entity_poly.entity_id
_entity_poly.type
_entity_poly.pdbx_seq_one_letter_code
_entity_poly.pdbx_strand_id
1 'polypeptide(L)'
;MSDPRRTVCKRIIAQEGDTVCVRTQLSSGVEFHKIPKGHVWLEGDNKYDSHDSRFYGPVPYALLQGRVLMRIWPINQLKWVEKEVAPQAFREIAARLLRLIGARTNAG
;
A
#
# COMPACT_ATOMS: atom_id res chain seq x y z
N MET A 1 20.46 -5.97 4.07
CA MET A 1 20.62 -5.14 2.85
C MET A 1 21.89 -4.33 3.02
N SER A 2 22.91 -4.52 2.18
CA SER A 2 24.28 -4.02 2.41
C SER A 2 24.70 -2.83 1.52
N ASP A 3 23.94 -2.49 0.47
CA ASP A 3 24.19 -1.31 -0.38
C ASP A 3 22.95 -0.40 -0.45
N PRO A 4 23.02 0.83 0.09
CA PRO A 4 21.90 1.78 0.08
C PRO A 4 21.63 2.40 -1.30
N ARG A 5 22.52 2.24 -2.28
CA ARG A 5 22.37 2.80 -3.63
C ARG A 5 21.63 1.87 -4.60
N ARG A 6 21.31 0.66 -4.16
CA ARG A 6 20.64 -0.33 -5.00
C ARG A 6 19.16 0.02 -5.18
N THR A 7 18.72 0.08 -6.44
CA THR A 7 17.30 0.19 -6.77
C THR A 7 16.59 -1.16 -6.57
N VAL A 8 15.39 -1.11 -6.00
CA VAL A 8 14.50 -2.26 -5.84
C VAL A 8 13.16 -1.98 -6.52
N CYS A 9 12.50 -3.01 -7.02
CA CYS A 9 11.13 -2.94 -7.52
C CYS A 9 10.18 -3.53 -6.48
N LYS A 10 9.21 -2.74 -6.02
CA LYS A 10 8.19 -3.13 -5.02
C LYS A 10 6.84 -2.57 -5.45
N ARG A 11 5.76 -3.12 -4.90
CA ARG A 11 4.38 -2.66 -5.14
C ARG A 11 3.99 -1.60 -4.13
N ILE A 12 3.39 -0.50 -4.59
CA ILE A 12 2.72 0.46 -3.70
C ILE A 12 1.42 -0.18 -3.19
N ILE A 13 1.32 -0.35 -1.88
CA ILE A 13 0.14 -0.91 -1.20
C ILE A 13 -0.75 0.21 -0.66
N ALA A 14 -0.15 1.30 -0.17
CA ALA A 14 -0.87 2.43 0.40
C ALA A 14 -0.13 3.75 0.18
N GLN A 15 -0.87 4.86 0.21
CA GLN A 15 -0.36 6.20 -0.03
C GLN A 15 -0.70 7.12 1.14
N GLU A 16 -0.22 8.36 1.08
CA GLU A 16 -0.49 9.37 2.11
C GLU A 16 -1.96 9.41 2.59
N GLY A 17 -2.12 9.44 3.91
CA GLY A 17 -3.43 9.47 4.55
C GLY A 17 -4.12 8.10 4.69
N ASP A 18 -3.65 7.06 4.00
CA ASP A 18 -4.12 5.70 4.22
C ASP A 18 -3.57 5.13 5.54
N THR A 19 -4.16 4.02 5.98
CA THR A 19 -3.66 3.23 7.12
C THR A 19 -3.53 1.78 6.70
N VAL A 20 -2.34 1.22 6.89
CA VAL A 20 -2.08 -0.21 6.62
C VAL A 20 -2.09 -1.00 7.91
N CYS A 21 -2.64 -2.20 7.82
CA CYS A 21 -2.65 -3.19 8.89
C CYS A 21 -1.58 -4.23 8.56
N VAL A 22 -0.58 -4.35 9.43
CA VAL A 22 0.59 -5.20 9.24
C VAL A 22 0.62 -6.23 10.35
N ARG A 23 0.67 -7.51 9.97
CA ARG A 23 1.03 -8.58 10.89
C ARG A 23 2.53 -8.81 10.72
N THR A 24 3.33 -8.30 11.65
CA THR A 24 4.77 -8.49 11.58
C THR A 24 5.10 -9.96 11.89
N GLN A 25 6.22 -10.47 11.39
CA GLN A 25 6.69 -11.80 11.77
C GLN A 25 7.38 -11.81 13.15
N LEU A 26 7.71 -10.63 13.69
CA LEU A 26 8.42 -10.47 14.96
C LEU A 26 7.47 -10.31 16.16
N SER A 27 6.28 -9.78 15.95
CA SER A 27 5.26 -9.58 16.98
C SER A 27 4.05 -10.47 16.66
N SER A 28 3.53 -11.17 17.67
CA SER A 28 2.27 -11.92 17.56
C SER A 28 1.04 -11.00 17.37
N GLY A 29 1.24 -9.68 17.44
CA GLY A 29 0.23 -8.65 17.31
C GLY A 29 0.03 -8.13 15.89
N VAL A 30 -0.98 -7.28 15.75
CA VAL A 30 -1.28 -6.51 14.54
C VAL A 30 -0.86 -5.07 14.79
N GLU A 31 -0.08 -4.51 13.87
CA GLU A 31 0.38 -3.12 13.92
C GLU A 31 -0.32 -2.31 12.84
N PHE A 32 -0.67 -1.07 13.16
CA PHE A 32 -1.30 -0.15 12.22
C PHE A 32 -0.36 1.01 11.92
N HIS A 33 -0.06 1.23 10.64
CA HIS A 33 0.76 2.36 10.20
C HIS A 33 -0.08 3.34 9.39
N LYS A 34 -0.19 4.56 9.87
CA LYS A 34 -0.73 5.69 9.10
C LYS A 34 0.35 6.23 8.18
N ILE A 35 0.07 6.35 6.90
CA ILE A 35 1.07 6.80 5.91
C ILE A 35 1.15 8.33 5.95
N PRO A 36 2.32 8.91 6.25
CA PRO A 36 2.48 10.35 6.31
C PRO A 36 2.37 10.99 4.92
N LYS A 37 2.10 12.30 4.92
CA LYS A 37 2.11 13.09 3.68
C LYS A 37 3.45 12.91 2.97
N GLY A 38 3.41 12.79 1.64
CA GLY A 38 4.62 12.65 0.85
C GLY A 38 5.29 11.26 0.88
N HIS A 39 4.63 10.24 1.44
CA HIS A 39 5.17 8.87 1.56
C HIS A 39 4.25 7.80 0.98
N VAL A 40 4.83 6.62 0.76
CA VAL A 40 4.14 5.39 0.33
C VAL A 40 4.51 4.21 1.20
N TRP A 41 3.60 3.24 1.29
CA TRP A 41 3.91 1.91 1.79
C TRP A 41 4.18 0.96 0.63
N LEU A 42 5.37 0.34 0.63
CA LEU A 42 5.83 -0.58 -0.38
C LEU A 42 5.97 -2.00 0.17
N GLU A 43 5.43 -3.00 -0.52
CA GLU A 43 5.66 -4.42 -0.22
C GLU A 43 6.08 -5.19 -1.47
N GLY A 44 6.92 -6.21 -1.30
CA GLY A 44 7.27 -7.14 -2.37
C GLY A 44 6.24 -8.26 -2.51
N ASP A 45 6.11 -8.81 -3.71
CA ASP A 45 5.15 -9.89 -3.98
C ASP A 45 5.53 -11.20 -3.27
N ASN A 46 6.83 -11.43 -2.98
CA ASN A 46 7.27 -12.53 -2.11
C ASN A 46 7.34 -12.08 -0.65
N LYS A 47 6.24 -12.25 0.08
CA LYS A 47 6.08 -11.75 1.45
C LYS A 47 7.11 -12.29 2.43
N TYR A 48 7.62 -13.51 2.25
CA TYR A 48 8.51 -14.17 3.21
C TYR A 48 9.99 -13.79 3.05
N ASP A 49 10.38 -13.31 1.86
CA ASP A 49 11.78 -13.01 1.54
C ASP A 49 12.00 -11.52 1.17
N SER A 50 10.92 -10.75 1.15
CA SER A 50 10.99 -9.34 0.81
C SER A 50 11.34 -8.49 2.04
N HIS A 51 12.52 -7.89 2.01
CA HIS A 51 12.83 -6.73 2.85
C HIS A 51 12.16 -5.48 2.27
N ASP A 52 11.14 -4.98 2.95
CA ASP A 52 10.30 -3.86 2.49
C ASP A 52 9.73 -3.02 3.67
N SER A 53 8.66 -2.26 3.44
CA SER A 53 8.13 -1.30 4.44
C SER A 53 7.69 -1.96 5.74
N ARG A 54 7.42 -3.27 5.73
CA ARG A 54 7.16 -4.05 6.94
C ARG A 54 8.35 -4.08 7.91
N PHE A 55 9.55 -3.75 7.43
CA PHE A 55 10.79 -3.68 8.22
C PHE A 55 11.27 -2.24 8.44
N TYR A 56 11.23 -1.39 7.40
CA TYR A 56 11.79 -0.04 7.45
C TYR A 56 10.74 1.09 7.46
N GLY A 57 9.45 0.76 7.40
CA GLY A 57 8.36 1.73 7.42
C GLY A 57 8.07 2.42 6.08
N PRO A 58 7.26 3.49 6.09
CA PRO A 58 6.89 4.25 4.89
C PRO A 58 8.10 4.90 4.20
N VAL A 59 8.04 5.00 2.87
CA VAL A 59 9.14 5.52 2.02
C VAL A 59 8.73 6.85 1.39
N PRO A 60 9.59 7.89 1.39
CA PRO A 60 9.32 9.15 0.70
C PRO A 60 9.10 8.98 -0.82
N TYR A 61 8.15 9.70 -1.41
CA TYR A 61 7.95 9.72 -2.87
C TYR A 61 9.22 10.09 -3.64
N ALA A 62 10.08 10.94 -3.05
CA ALA A 62 11.33 11.38 -3.67
C ALA A 62 12.33 10.24 -3.96
N LEU A 63 12.17 9.08 -3.32
CA LEU A 63 13.00 7.90 -3.58
C LEU A 63 12.44 7.00 -4.71
N LEU A 64 11.23 7.28 -5.21
CA LEU A 64 10.65 6.53 -6.33
C LEU A 64 11.29 6.99 -7.65
N GLN A 65 11.99 6.07 -8.31
CA GLN A 65 12.70 6.35 -9.57
C GLN A 65 11.83 6.16 -10.82
N GLY A 66 10.77 5.36 -10.73
CA GLY A 66 9.92 5.07 -11.88
C GLY A 66 8.78 4.13 -11.55
N ARG A 67 7.92 3.90 -12.55
CA ARG A 67 6.75 3.03 -12.45
C ARG A 67 6.81 1.97 -13.54
N VAL A 68 6.55 0.72 -13.16
CA VAL A 68 6.40 -0.38 -14.12
C VAL A 68 5.08 -0.20 -14.88
N LEU A 69 5.16 -0.14 -16.21
CA LEU A 69 4.01 0.09 -17.10
C LEU A 69 3.56 -1.18 -17.81
N MET A 70 4.47 -2.10 -18.12
CA MET A 70 4.18 -3.27 -18.95
C MET A 70 5.16 -4.40 -18.66
N ARG A 71 4.65 -5.64 -18.72
CA ARG A 71 5.47 -6.85 -18.84
C ARG A 71 5.66 -7.18 -20.32
N ILE A 72 6.92 -7.20 -20.78
CA ILE A 72 7.27 -7.47 -22.19
C ILE A 72 7.56 -8.96 -22.42
N TRP A 73 8.12 -9.65 -21.42
CA TRP A 73 8.53 -11.05 -21.53
C TRP A 73 7.72 -11.96 -20.60
N PRO A 74 7.38 -13.20 -21.01
CA PRO A 74 7.56 -13.76 -22.36
C PRO A 74 6.68 -13.04 -23.39
N ILE A 75 7.13 -12.98 -24.66
CA ILE A 75 6.51 -12.14 -25.71
C ILE A 75 5.02 -12.50 -25.91
N ASN A 76 4.67 -13.78 -25.81
CA ASN A 76 3.29 -14.26 -25.90
C ASN A 76 2.41 -13.89 -24.69
N GLN A 77 2.97 -13.25 -23.67
CA GLN A 77 2.28 -12.79 -22.48
C GLN A 77 2.48 -11.28 -22.22
N LEU A 78 2.76 -10.52 -23.29
CA LEU A 78 2.86 -9.06 -23.24
C LEU A 78 1.58 -8.48 -22.64
N LYS A 79 1.72 -7.78 -21.49
CA LYS A 79 0.58 -7.29 -20.72
C LYS A 79 0.89 -5.94 -20.08
N TRP A 80 -0.01 -4.97 -20.25
CA TRP A 80 0.01 -3.71 -19.52
C TRP A 80 -0.23 -3.95 -18.02
N VAL A 81 0.55 -3.26 -17.19
CA VAL A 81 0.30 -3.22 -15.75
C VAL A 81 -0.88 -2.27 -15.53
N GLU A 82 -2.04 -2.85 -15.35
CA GLU A 82 -3.25 -2.11 -15.01
C GLU A 82 -3.04 -1.32 -13.71
N LYS A 83 -3.65 -0.14 -13.63
CA LYS A 83 -3.72 0.63 -12.38
C LYS A 83 -4.67 -0.13 -11.45
N GLU A 84 -4.14 -0.96 -10.54
CA GLU A 84 -4.87 -1.23 -9.31
C GLU A 84 -4.80 0.03 -8.46
N VAL A 85 -5.77 0.92 -8.67
CA VAL A 85 -6.03 2.03 -7.75
C VAL A 85 -6.58 1.38 -6.49
N ALA A 86 -5.92 1.59 -5.33
CA ALA A 86 -6.50 1.23 -4.04
C ALA A 86 -7.94 1.73 -4.02
N PRO A 87 -8.94 0.86 -3.78
CA PRO A 87 -10.33 1.18 -4.09
C PRO A 87 -10.76 2.37 -3.23
N GLN A 88 -10.87 3.55 -3.85
CA GLN A 88 -11.66 4.66 -3.33
C GLN A 88 -13.05 4.19 -2.85
N ALA A 89 -13.55 3.08 -3.41
CA ALA A 89 -14.76 2.38 -2.99
C ALA A 89 -14.81 1.93 -1.52
N PHE A 90 -13.72 1.53 -0.84
CA PHE A 90 -13.80 1.22 0.61
C PHE A 90 -14.04 2.50 1.44
N ARG A 91 -13.46 3.62 0.99
CA ARG A 91 -13.63 4.94 1.62
C ARG A 91 -15.04 5.50 1.36
N GLU A 92 -15.62 5.29 0.19
CA GLU A 92 -17.02 5.65 -0.08
C GLU A 92 -18.02 4.76 0.66
N ILE A 93 -17.79 3.44 0.72
CA ILE A 93 -18.65 2.50 1.44
C ILE A 93 -18.63 2.78 2.95
N ALA A 94 -17.45 3.00 3.54
CA ALA A 94 -17.34 3.43 4.94
C ALA A 94 -18.02 4.79 5.19
N ALA A 95 -17.87 5.75 4.27
CA ALA A 95 -18.56 7.04 4.35
C ALA A 95 -20.09 6.92 4.23
N ARG A 96 -20.60 6.00 3.42
CA ARG A 96 -22.04 5.66 3.32
C ARG A 96 -22.54 4.99 4.59
N LEU A 97 -21.76 4.08 5.17
CA LEU A 97 -22.10 3.39 6.42
C LEU A 97 -22.14 4.36 7.60
N LEU A 98 -21.17 5.26 7.74
CA LEU A 98 -21.16 6.29 8.78
C LEU A 98 -22.36 7.25 8.69
N ARG A 99 -22.80 7.61 7.48
CA ARG A 99 -24.02 8.42 7.29
C ARG A 99 -25.30 7.68 7.70
N LEU A 100 -25.35 6.37 7.49
CA LEU A 100 -26.49 5.54 7.90
C LEU A 100 -26.58 5.36 9.42
N ILE A 101 -25.43 5.29 10.10
CA ILE A 101 -25.36 5.13 11.55
C ILE A 101 -25.68 6.46 12.25
N GLY A 102 -25.20 7.59 11.71
CA GLY A 102 -25.45 8.93 12.28
C GLY A 102 -26.87 9.48 12.07
N ALA A 103 -27.65 8.95 11.12
CA ALA A 103 -29.00 9.45 10.81
C ALA A 103 -30.13 8.85 11.68
N ARG A 104 -29.84 7.93 12.61
CA ARG A 104 -30.89 7.28 13.43
C ARG A 104 -30.80 7.53 14.93
N THR A 105 -29.77 8.20 15.42
CA THR A 105 -29.72 8.68 16.79
C THR A 105 -30.07 10.17 16.78
N ASN A 106 -31.20 10.53 17.39
CA ASN A 106 -31.75 11.89 17.58
C ASN A 106 -32.92 12.27 16.65
N ALA A 107 -34.08 11.70 16.94
CA ALA A 107 -35.33 12.46 16.99
C ALA A 107 -36.14 11.86 18.16
N GLY A 108 -35.84 12.38 19.35
CA GLY A 108 -36.66 12.21 20.56
C GLY A 108 -37.66 13.35 20.69
#